data_AF-A0A5J5CHV3-F1
#
_entry.id   AF-A0A5J5CHV3-F1
#
_cell.length_a   1.000
_cell.length_b   1.000
_cell.length_c   1.000
_cell.angle_alpha   90.00
_cell.angle_beta   90.00
_cell.angle_gamma   90.00
#
_symmetry.space_group_name_H-M   'P 1'
#
loop_
_entity.id
_entity.type
_entity.pdbx_description
1 polymer ?
#
loop_
_entity_poly.entity_id
_entity_poly.type
_entity_poly.pdbx_seq_one_letter_code
_entity_poly.pdbx_strand_id
1 'polypeptide(L)'
;MSKLTLADMNMLLYRCDAEEREDGGGCYNIPSWLPLNYGGLQGLMSVMAEIRPKNYLGHPLCENLRQGDWLMNYVSERLLAKGGALGEVSYISFVQNGSSLVKQLALGSVQMCGVGHRWALPTISPHLKDVPHHLSDVTNQVEQCCVALAAGLLLLTGRHLEARNIILAFAGTLHHGLIPSLLGQGSSMRYNCRDAVWWWLQSIQEYCTLVPNGVSILKCPVRRMYPTDVSGPQPTGAWDQPLYDVIQEALQSHMQGIRFRETDAGPQLDSNMSDEGFNIEVGVDQTTGFTYGGNRFNCGTWMNKMGESEKAHNKGIPATPRDGSAVEIVGLCKSTVHWIVKLHNDGHFPYAAVNIPSEGQTYSVSYVEWDFKIQENFEKKFYISHDPQDPEEKQPALVHKRGIYKDSLGASSPWCDYQLRPNFLIAMMVAPELFTVEKAWEALGVAEKKLMGPLGMKTLDPDDMVYCGVYDNNLDDDNFNRAKGFNYHQGPEWLWPVGYFLRAKLYFATKMGKRTYDETVNLVKNIVSRHAVHLERSPWKGLPELTNENGQHCPFSCECQASAMATILEVLYDL
;
A
#
# COMPACT_ATOMS: atom_id res chain seq x y z
N MET A 1 -14.53 -31.36 6.98
CA MET A 1 -13.78 -30.15 6.61
C MET A 1 -12.96 -29.75 7.83
N SER A 2 -11.75 -30.28 8.01
CA SER A 2 -10.85 -29.84 9.11
C SER A 2 -9.32 -29.89 8.81
N LYS A 3 -8.83 -29.59 7.59
CA LYS A 3 -7.37 -29.62 7.26
C LYS A 3 -6.80 -28.63 6.19
N LEU A 4 -7.55 -27.67 5.61
CA LEU A 4 -7.04 -26.78 4.53
C LEU A 4 -6.67 -25.43 5.12
N THR A 5 -5.61 -24.86 4.55
CA THR A 5 -5.08 -23.53 4.81
C THR A 5 -5.88 -22.45 4.10
N LEU A 6 -5.56 -21.19 4.40
CA LEU A 6 -6.10 -20.01 3.71
C LEU A 6 -5.61 -19.91 2.25
N ALA A 7 -4.43 -20.45 1.93
CA ALA A 7 -3.95 -20.55 0.55
C ALA A 7 -4.81 -21.53 -0.27
N ASP A 8 -5.24 -22.64 0.33
CA ASP A 8 -6.10 -23.59 -0.38
C ASP A 8 -7.55 -23.07 -0.48
N MET A 9 -7.97 -22.16 0.40
CA MET A 9 -9.24 -21.43 0.25
C MET A 9 -9.21 -20.44 -0.91
N ASN A 10 -8.04 -19.84 -1.20
CA ASN A 10 -7.83 -19.10 -2.44
C ASN A 10 -8.05 -20.02 -3.65
N MET A 11 -7.45 -21.21 -3.65
CA MET A 11 -7.66 -22.21 -4.71
C MET A 11 -9.12 -22.67 -4.82
N LEU A 12 -9.83 -22.93 -3.71
CA LEU A 12 -11.22 -23.39 -3.78
C LEU A 12 -12.18 -22.31 -4.29
N LEU A 13 -12.03 -21.08 -3.83
CA LEU A 13 -13.02 -20.02 -4.02
C LEU A 13 -12.68 -19.08 -5.18
N TYR A 14 -11.40 -18.81 -5.43
CA TYR A 14 -10.90 -17.73 -6.28
C TYR A 14 -9.99 -18.25 -7.39
N ARG A 15 -8.76 -17.73 -7.52
CA ARG A 15 -7.85 -17.83 -8.68
C ARG A 15 -8.43 -17.18 -9.94
N CYS A 16 -7.87 -16.06 -10.36
CA CYS A 16 -8.22 -15.42 -11.63
C CYS A 16 -7.65 -16.21 -12.84
N ASP A 17 -8.01 -15.82 -14.07
CA ASP A 17 -7.59 -16.56 -15.27
C ASP A 17 -6.07 -16.60 -15.46
N ALA A 18 -5.34 -15.54 -15.10
CA ALA A 18 -3.87 -15.55 -15.15
C ALA A 18 -3.27 -16.53 -14.15
N GLU A 19 -3.82 -16.59 -12.93
CA GLU A 19 -3.43 -17.53 -11.87
C GLU A 19 -3.71 -18.99 -12.25
N GLU A 20 -4.90 -19.29 -12.78
CA GLU A 20 -5.25 -20.65 -13.25
C GLU A 20 -4.34 -21.11 -14.40
N ARG A 21 -3.90 -20.19 -15.28
CA ARG A 21 -2.99 -20.51 -16.39
C ARG A 21 -1.56 -20.81 -15.93
N GLU A 22 -1.09 -20.27 -14.80
CA GLU A 22 0.20 -20.68 -14.24
C GLU A 22 0.23 -22.17 -13.92
N ASP A 23 -0.92 -22.71 -13.50
CA ASP A 23 -1.13 -24.11 -13.12
C ASP A 23 -1.48 -25.00 -14.33
N GLY A 24 -1.39 -24.46 -15.56
CA GLY A 24 -1.73 -25.16 -16.81
C GLY A 24 -3.23 -25.20 -17.15
N GLY A 25 -4.08 -24.51 -16.38
CA GLY A 25 -5.52 -24.46 -16.56
C GLY A 25 -6.02 -23.15 -17.20
N GLY A 26 -7.15 -22.66 -16.70
CA GLY A 26 -7.80 -21.41 -17.12
C GLY A 26 -9.21 -21.30 -16.51
N CYS A 27 -9.80 -20.11 -16.57
CA CYS A 27 -11.19 -19.91 -16.14
C CYS A 27 -12.20 -20.52 -17.15
N TYR A 28 -13.26 -21.15 -16.65
CA TYR A 28 -14.27 -21.76 -17.51
C TYR A 28 -14.96 -20.73 -18.41
N ASN A 29 -14.96 -20.97 -19.72
CA ASN A 29 -15.66 -20.15 -20.70
C ASN A 29 -17.08 -20.69 -20.93
N ILE A 30 -18.11 -19.91 -20.53
CA ILE A 30 -19.50 -20.28 -20.76
C ILE A 30 -19.84 -20.00 -22.24
N PRO A 31 -20.25 -21.02 -23.02
CA PRO A 31 -20.54 -20.84 -24.44
C PRO A 31 -21.57 -19.73 -24.71
N SER A 32 -21.29 -18.92 -25.74
CA SER A 32 -22.11 -17.75 -26.12
C SER A 32 -22.26 -16.69 -25.01
N TRP A 33 -21.33 -16.64 -24.04
CA TRP A 33 -21.27 -15.61 -23.00
C TRP A 33 -19.82 -15.18 -22.77
N LEU A 34 -19.38 -15.14 -21.51
CA LEU A 34 -18.03 -14.74 -21.08
C LEU A 34 -17.37 -15.83 -20.22
N PRO A 35 -16.04 -15.83 -20.11
CA PRO A 35 -15.33 -16.54 -19.06
C PRO A 35 -15.75 -16.10 -17.66
N LEU A 36 -15.67 -17.02 -16.69
CA LEU A 36 -15.77 -16.66 -15.28
C LEU A 36 -14.58 -15.78 -14.86
N ASN A 37 -14.80 -14.80 -13.99
CA ASN A 37 -13.71 -13.97 -13.44
C ASN A 37 -12.76 -14.75 -12.51
N TYR A 38 -13.24 -15.87 -11.95
CA TYR A 38 -12.48 -16.79 -11.12
C TYR A 38 -12.76 -18.24 -11.54
N GLY A 39 -11.76 -19.12 -11.48
CA GLY A 39 -11.94 -20.56 -11.72
C GLY A 39 -12.63 -21.27 -10.55
N GLY A 40 -12.45 -20.75 -9.34
CA GLY A 40 -13.08 -21.25 -8.12
C GLY A 40 -14.56 -20.89 -7.98
N LEU A 41 -15.17 -21.38 -6.89
CA LEU A 41 -16.62 -21.33 -6.66
C LEU A 41 -17.20 -19.90 -6.65
N GLN A 42 -16.40 -18.86 -6.32
CA GLN A 42 -16.89 -17.48 -6.37
C GLN A 42 -17.23 -17.02 -7.79
N GLY A 43 -16.50 -17.51 -8.82
CA GLY A 43 -16.80 -17.20 -10.21
C GLY A 43 -18.23 -17.61 -10.55
N LEU A 44 -18.57 -18.88 -10.30
CA LEU A 44 -19.93 -19.41 -10.50
C LEU A 44 -20.96 -18.71 -9.61
N MET A 45 -20.65 -18.46 -8.33
CA MET A 45 -21.56 -17.80 -7.40
C MET A 45 -21.89 -16.35 -7.81
N SER A 46 -20.95 -15.62 -8.40
CA SER A 46 -21.18 -14.27 -8.92
C SER A 46 -22.19 -14.27 -10.09
N VAL A 47 -22.15 -15.27 -10.99
CA VAL A 47 -23.16 -15.42 -12.06
C VAL A 47 -24.51 -15.86 -11.48
N MET A 48 -24.50 -16.84 -10.58
CA MET A 48 -25.71 -17.37 -9.95
C MET A 48 -26.45 -16.34 -9.07
N ALA A 49 -25.75 -15.31 -8.58
CA ALA A 49 -26.35 -14.20 -7.84
C ALA A 49 -27.35 -13.39 -8.69
N GLU A 50 -27.19 -13.32 -10.01
CA GLU A 50 -28.20 -12.73 -10.89
C GLU A 50 -29.32 -13.73 -11.25
N ILE A 51 -28.94 -14.97 -11.58
CA ILE A 51 -29.87 -15.99 -12.09
C ILE A 51 -30.87 -16.41 -11.02
N ARG A 52 -30.39 -16.75 -9.81
CA ARG A 52 -31.19 -17.40 -8.77
C ARG A 52 -32.35 -16.52 -8.26
N PRO A 53 -32.18 -15.22 -7.94
CA PRO A 53 -33.29 -14.39 -7.46
C PRO A 53 -34.37 -14.15 -8.53
N LYS A 54 -33.97 -14.14 -9.80
CA LYS A 54 -34.86 -13.91 -10.96
C LYS A 54 -35.47 -15.20 -11.53
N ASN A 55 -35.01 -16.37 -11.07
CA ASN A 55 -35.24 -17.67 -11.72
C ASN A 55 -34.97 -17.64 -13.24
N TYR A 56 -33.85 -17.02 -13.66
CA TYR A 56 -33.59 -16.73 -15.07
C TYR A 56 -33.03 -17.95 -15.84
N LEU A 57 -33.90 -18.93 -16.08
CA LEU A 57 -33.60 -20.18 -16.80
C LEU A 57 -33.22 -20.01 -18.29
N GLY A 58 -33.26 -18.77 -18.80
CA GLY A 58 -32.80 -18.38 -20.13
C GLY A 58 -31.34 -17.91 -20.19
N HIS A 59 -30.63 -17.86 -19.05
CA HIS A 59 -29.21 -17.47 -19.04
C HIS A 59 -28.34 -18.50 -19.78
N PRO A 60 -27.30 -18.09 -20.53
CA PRO A 60 -26.38 -19.02 -21.21
C PRO A 60 -25.77 -20.09 -20.30
N LEU A 61 -25.49 -19.77 -19.03
CA LEU A 61 -25.08 -20.73 -18.01
C LEU A 61 -26.12 -21.85 -17.79
N CYS A 62 -27.41 -21.51 -17.70
CA CYS A 62 -28.48 -22.50 -17.53
C CYS A 62 -28.64 -23.37 -18.78
N GLU A 63 -28.38 -22.81 -19.97
CA GLU A 63 -28.38 -23.57 -21.21
C GLU A 63 -27.18 -24.51 -21.31
N ASN A 64 -25.98 -24.05 -20.99
CA ASN A 64 -24.76 -24.87 -20.89
C ASN A 64 -24.93 -26.04 -19.91
N LEU A 65 -25.52 -25.79 -18.74
CA LEU A 65 -25.88 -26.83 -17.74
C LEU A 65 -26.97 -27.81 -18.21
N ARG A 66 -27.82 -27.43 -19.18
CA ARG A 66 -28.77 -28.36 -19.84
C ARG A 66 -28.11 -29.19 -20.93
N GLN A 67 -27.14 -28.61 -21.64
CA GLN A 67 -26.48 -29.23 -22.80
C GLN A 67 -25.43 -30.28 -22.39
N GLY A 68 -24.82 -30.17 -21.21
CA GLY A 68 -23.84 -31.14 -20.74
C GLY A 68 -23.31 -30.88 -19.33
N ASP A 69 -22.45 -31.78 -18.89
CA ASP A 69 -21.83 -31.81 -17.56
C ASP A 69 -20.48 -31.08 -17.49
N TRP A 70 -20.04 -30.43 -18.57
CA TRP A 70 -18.70 -29.83 -18.71
C TRP A 70 -18.31 -28.88 -17.57
N LEU A 71 -19.25 -28.09 -17.04
CA LEU A 71 -18.96 -27.21 -15.89
C LEU A 71 -18.78 -28.00 -14.59
N MET A 72 -19.51 -29.11 -14.40
CA MET A 72 -19.35 -29.99 -13.25
C MET A 72 -18.03 -30.78 -13.34
N ASN A 73 -17.66 -31.23 -14.55
CA ASN A 73 -16.37 -31.86 -14.81
C ASN A 73 -15.22 -30.86 -14.60
N TYR A 74 -15.32 -29.64 -15.12
CA TYR A 74 -14.34 -28.57 -14.85
C TYR A 74 -14.12 -28.33 -13.35
N VAL A 75 -15.19 -28.12 -12.58
CA VAL A 75 -15.09 -27.90 -11.12
C VAL A 75 -14.48 -29.11 -10.40
N SER A 76 -14.79 -30.33 -10.84
CA SER A 76 -14.28 -31.57 -10.25
C SER A 76 -12.79 -31.80 -10.60
N GLU A 77 -12.43 -31.77 -11.90
CA GLU A 77 -11.08 -32.01 -12.41
C GLU A 77 -10.08 -30.99 -11.86
N ARG A 78 -10.46 -29.70 -11.82
CA ARG A 78 -9.67 -28.62 -11.21
C ARG A 78 -9.29 -28.90 -9.76
N LEU A 79 -10.22 -29.45 -8.97
CA LEU A 79 -9.97 -29.76 -7.55
C LEU A 79 -9.25 -31.11 -7.36
N LEU A 80 -9.55 -32.10 -8.20
CA LEU A 80 -8.87 -33.40 -8.19
C LEU A 80 -7.37 -33.27 -8.50
N ALA A 81 -6.97 -32.29 -9.30
CA ALA A 81 -5.58 -31.97 -9.59
C ALA A 81 -4.80 -31.37 -8.40
N LYS A 82 -5.47 -30.91 -7.32
CA LYS A 82 -4.85 -30.03 -6.29
C LYS A 82 -4.90 -30.55 -4.84
N GLY A 83 -5.62 -31.65 -4.56
CA GLY A 83 -5.52 -32.38 -3.29
C GLY A 83 -6.00 -31.64 -2.02
N GLY A 84 -5.56 -32.11 -0.84
CA GLY A 84 -5.90 -31.51 0.46
C GLY A 84 -7.30 -31.83 1.04
N ALA A 85 -7.68 -31.25 2.19
CA ALA A 85 -9.00 -31.44 2.82
C ALA A 85 -9.44 -30.24 3.68
N LEU A 86 -10.64 -29.65 3.51
CA LEU A 86 -11.04 -28.24 3.90
C LEU A 86 -10.78 -27.69 5.33
N GLY A 87 -10.38 -26.41 5.50
CA GLY A 87 -10.67 -25.41 6.57
C GLY A 87 -10.06 -25.42 8.00
N GLU A 88 -9.40 -24.31 8.40
CA GLU A 88 -9.76 -23.43 9.54
C GLU A 88 -9.98 -21.97 9.06
N VAL A 89 -11.19 -21.41 9.24
CA VAL A 89 -11.48 -19.96 9.06
C VAL A 89 -12.62 -19.57 10.00
N SER A 90 -12.35 -18.71 11.01
CA SER A 90 -13.34 -17.82 11.70
C SER A 90 -12.87 -17.25 13.06
N TYR A 91 -11.70 -17.60 13.58
CA TYR A 91 -11.33 -17.38 14.99
C TYR A 91 -10.87 -15.97 15.41
N ILE A 92 -11.45 -14.91 14.85
CA ILE A 92 -11.37 -13.56 15.41
C ILE A 92 -12.76 -13.03 15.69
N SER A 93 -13.00 -12.59 16.93
CA SER A 93 -14.28 -12.05 17.40
C SER A 93 -14.81 -10.91 16.53
N PHE A 94 -13.93 -10.02 16.05
CA PHE A 94 -14.26 -8.94 15.12
C PHE A 94 -14.81 -9.46 13.78
N VAL A 95 -14.14 -10.42 13.12
CA VAL A 95 -14.59 -10.96 11.83
C VAL A 95 -15.79 -11.90 12.00
N GLN A 96 -15.81 -12.70 13.07
CA GLN A 96 -16.88 -13.67 13.37
C GLN A 96 -18.21 -12.98 13.68
N ASN A 97 -18.19 -11.98 14.56
CA ASN A 97 -19.37 -11.21 14.98
C ASN A 97 -19.64 -10.00 14.08
N GLY A 98 -18.69 -9.67 13.19
CA GLY A 98 -18.80 -8.58 12.23
C GLY A 98 -19.95 -8.76 11.23
N SER A 99 -20.31 -7.64 10.61
CA SER A 99 -21.35 -7.58 9.58
C SER A 99 -20.96 -8.36 8.32
N SER A 100 -21.92 -8.56 7.41
CA SER A 100 -21.66 -9.15 6.09
C SER A 100 -20.56 -8.41 5.33
N LEU A 101 -20.45 -7.09 5.51
CA LEU A 101 -19.40 -6.26 4.91
C LEU A 101 -18.01 -6.56 5.48
N VAL A 102 -17.88 -6.66 6.82
CA VAL A 102 -16.61 -7.04 7.47
C VAL A 102 -16.14 -8.41 6.95
N LYS A 103 -17.07 -9.36 6.81
CA LYS A 103 -16.80 -10.70 6.29
C LYS A 103 -16.39 -10.69 4.81
N GLN A 104 -17.05 -9.88 3.99
CA GLN A 104 -16.71 -9.68 2.58
C GLN A 104 -15.33 -9.04 2.39
N LEU A 105 -15.00 -8.01 3.17
CA LEU A 105 -13.68 -7.36 3.12
C LEU A 105 -12.57 -8.31 3.62
N ALA A 106 -12.83 -9.08 4.67
CA ALA A 106 -11.89 -10.10 5.17
C ALA A 106 -11.59 -11.20 4.14
N LEU A 107 -12.57 -11.57 3.29
CA LEU A 107 -12.34 -12.50 2.17
C LEU A 107 -11.39 -11.94 1.11
N GLY A 108 -11.17 -10.62 1.03
CA GLY A 108 -10.12 -10.01 0.22
C GLY A 108 -8.72 -10.51 0.60
N SER A 109 -8.47 -10.83 1.88
CA SER A 109 -7.20 -11.44 2.31
C SER A 109 -7.01 -12.86 1.73
N VAL A 110 -8.09 -13.57 1.43
CA VAL A 110 -8.06 -14.90 0.79
C VAL A 110 -7.88 -14.74 -0.72
N GLN A 111 -8.57 -13.79 -1.35
CA GLN A 111 -8.40 -13.48 -2.78
C GLN A 111 -6.95 -13.16 -3.14
N MET A 112 -6.28 -12.39 -2.28
CA MET A 112 -4.98 -11.82 -2.60
C MET A 112 -3.79 -12.73 -2.20
N CYS A 113 -3.95 -13.60 -1.19
CA CYS A 113 -2.90 -14.53 -0.75
C CYS A 113 -2.93 -15.88 -1.49
N GLY A 114 -2.92 -15.85 -2.83
CA GLY A 114 -2.66 -17.05 -3.63
C GLY A 114 -1.22 -17.55 -3.44
N VAL A 115 -1.02 -18.86 -3.59
CA VAL A 115 0.31 -19.47 -3.77
C VAL A 115 0.39 -19.92 -5.22
N GLY A 116 1.17 -19.23 -6.04
CA GLY A 116 1.45 -19.61 -7.43
C GLY A 116 2.70 -20.47 -7.57
N HIS A 117 2.93 -21.02 -8.76
CA HIS A 117 4.14 -21.80 -9.07
C HIS A 117 5.44 -20.95 -9.11
N ARG A 118 5.34 -19.62 -9.01
CA ARG A 118 6.47 -18.69 -8.98
C ARG A 118 6.50 -17.87 -7.70
N TRP A 119 7.67 -17.79 -7.09
CA TRP A 119 7.91 -17.07 -5.84
C TRP A 119 7.97 -15.55 -6.03
N ALA A 120 7.04 -14.82 -5.42
CA ALA A 120 7.06 -13.35 -5.40
C ALA A 120 8.00 -12.77 -4.31
N LEU A 121 8.31 -13.54 -3.27
CA LEU A 121 9.11 -13.12 -2.11
C LEU A 121 10.43 -13.90 -2.03
N PRO A 122 11.52 -13.29 -1.54
CA PRO A 122 12.77 -14.00 -1.27
C PRO A 122 12.61 -15.01 -0.12
N THR A 123 13.42 -16.06 -0.12
CA THR A 123 13.44 -17.03 0.99
C THR A 123 13.98 -16.41 2.28
N ILE A 124 13.27 -16.67 3.37
CA ILE A 124 13.53 -16.16 4.72
C ILE A 124 14.45 -17.10 5.52
N SER A 125 14.92 -16.64 6.68
CA SER A 125 15.91 -17.35 7.51
C SER A 125 15.53 -18.83 7.74
N PRO A 126 16.44 -19.78 7.49
CA PRO A 126 16.22 -21.20 7.77
C PRO A 126 16.17 -21.51 9.28
N HIS A 127 16.49 -20.54 10.15
CA HIS A 127 16.39 -20.69 11.61
C HIS A 127 14.96 -20.47 12.13
N LEU A 128 14.03 -20.00 11.29
CA LEU A 128 12.59 -19.93 11.58
C LEU A 128 11.95 -21.32 11.42
N LYS A 129 11.29 -21.81 12.47
CA LYS A 129 10.80 -23.21 12.55
C LYS A 129 9.39 -23.45 12.00
N ASP A 130 8.66 -22.37 11.76
CA ASP A 130 7.23 -22.33 11.44
C ASP A 130 6.98 -21.66 10.07
N VAL A 131 7.98 -21.70 9.19
CA VAL A 131 7.83 -21.31 7.78
C VAL A 131 7.13 -22.47 7.04
N PRO A 132 5.99 -22.25 6.37
CA PRO A 132 5.37 -23.29 5.57
C PRO A 132 6.24 -23.61 4.35
N HIS A 133 6.23 -24.87 3.91
CA HIS A 133 6.96 -25.35 2.75
C HIS A 133 6.05 -26.22 1.87
N HIS A 134 6.33 -26.30 0.57
CA HIS A 134 5.73 -27.29 -0.33
C HIS A 134 6.80 -28.01 -1.15
N LEU A 135 6.45 -29.15 -1.74
CA LEU A 135 7.28 -29.82 -2.75
C LEU A 135 6.93 -29.22 -4.12
N SER A 136 7.87 -28.53 -4.75
CA SER A 136 7.66 -27.94 -6.07
C SER A 136 7.61 -29.02 -7.14
N ASP A 137 6.50 -29.11 -7.88
CA ASP A 137 6.31 -30.08 -8.97
C ASP A 137 7.29 -29.87 -10.14
N VAL A 138 7.93 -28.69 -10.22
CA VAL A 138 8.86 -28.31 -11.29
C VAL A 138 10.30 -28.66 -10.94
N THR A 139 10.73 -28.39 -9.70
CA THR A 139 12.12 -28.62 -9.26
C THR A 139 12.30 -29.94 -8.50
N ASN A 140 11.19 -30.52 -8.03
CA ASN A 140 11.14 -31.65 -7.11
C ASN A 140 11.90 -31.38 -5.78
N GLN A 141 11.97 -30.11 -5.36
CA GLN A 141 12.60 -29.67 -4.12
C GLN A 141 11.57 -29.13 -3.11
N VAL A 142 11.91 -29.18 -1.83
CA VAL A 142 11.11 -28.59 -0.75
C VAL A 142 11.44 -27.11 -0.65
N GLU A 143 10.47 -26.25 -0.97
CA GLU A 143 10.63 -24.80 -1.14
C GLU A 143 9.69 -24.03 -0.17
N GLN A 144 10.12 -22.84 0.27
CA GLN A 144 9.39 -22.03 1.29
C GLN A 144 8.19 -21.28 0.73
N CYS A 145 7.00 -21.48 1.31
CA CYS A 145 5.77 -20.81 0.92
C CYS A 145 5.64 -19.40 1.51
N CYS A 146 5.90 -18.37 0.70
CA CYS A 146 5.66 -16.97 1.09
C CYS A 146 4.60 -16.31 0.19
N VAL A 147 3.43 -16.03 0.75
CA VAL A 147 2.37 -15.23 0.11
C VAL A 147 2.70 -13.73 0.20
N ALA A 148 2.44 -12.95 -0.85
CA ALA A 148 2.69 -11.51 -0.88
C ALA A 148 1.39 -10.72 -0.64
N LEU A 149 1.36 -9.76 0.30
CA LEU A 149 0.21 -8.87 0.49
C LEU A 149 0.55 -7.50 1.12
N ALA A 150 -0.38 -6.56 0.94
CA ALA A 150 -0.45 -5.30 1.68
C ALA A 150 -0.86 -5.47 3.16
N ALA A 151 -0.48 -4.50 3.98
CA ALA A 151 -0.85 -4.40 5.40
C ALA A 151 -2.38 -4.25 5.63
N GLY A 152 -2.82 -4.30 6.89
CA GLY A 152 -4.24 -4.25 7.28
C GLY A 152 -5.01 -5.55 7.04
N LEU A 153 -5.04 -6.06 5.81
CA LEU A 153 -5.77 -7.29 5.44
C LEU A 153 -5.29 -8.56 6.15
N LEU A 154 -4.04 -8.59 6.65
CA LEU A 154 -3.49 -9.76 7.37
C LEU A 154 -3.66 -9.67 8.88
N LEU A 155 -3.37 -8.51 9.48
CA LEU A 155 -3.37 -8.34 10.93
C LEU A 155 -4.79 -8.45 11.52
N LEU A 156 -5.76 -7.77 10.90
CA LEU A 156 -7.17 -7.77 11.33
C LEU A 156 -7.91 -9.08 11.02
N THR A 157 -7.34 -9.94 10.16
CA THR A 157 -7.89 -11.27 9.83
C THR A 157 -7.16 -12.43 10.52
N GLY A 158 -6.14 -12.14 11.34
CA GLY A 158 -5.46 -13.14 12.19
C GLY A 158 -4.30 -13.86 11.51
N ARG A 159 -3.90 -13.40 10.34
CA ARG A 159 -2.84 -13.98 9.51
C ARG A 159 -1.46 -13.47 9.94
N HIS A 160 -1.21 -13.60 11.24
CA HIS A 160 -0.03 -13.06 11.91
C HIS A 160 1.22 -13.79 11.43
N LEU A 161 1.15 -15.09 11.19
CA LEU A 161 2.28 -15.87 10.66
C LEU A 161 2.70 -15.38 9.25
N GLU A 162 1.73 -15.16 8.36
CA GLU A 162 1.99 -14.65 7.01
C GLU A 162 2.49 -13.21 7.04
N ALA A 163 1.88 -12.33 7.84
CA ALA A 163 2.33 -10.95 8.02
C ALA A 163 3.79 -10.89 8.50
N ARG A 164 4.15 -11.72 9.49
CA ARG A 164 5.53 -11.86 9.99
C ARG A 164 6.48 -12.31 8.89
N ASN A 165 6.12 -13.33 8.13
CA ASN A 165 6.97 -13.87 7.08
C ASN A 165 7.20 -12.85 5.95
N ILE A 166 6.18 -12.07 5.57
CA ILE A 166 6.29 -10.95 4.62
C ILE A 166 7.25 -9.87 5.15
N ILE A 167 7.04 -9.43 6.40
CA ILE A 167 7.91 -8.43 7.07
C ILE A 167 9.38 -8.85 7.03
N LEU A 168 9.67 -10.11 7.38
CA LEU A 168 11.03 -10.65 7.42
C LEU A 168 11.62 -10.89 6.01
N ALA A 169 10.78 -11.20 5.02
CA ALA A 169 11.19 -11.32 3.62
C ALA A 169 11.63 -9.96 3.05
N PHE A 170 10.82 -8.91 3.22
CA PHE A 170 11.19 -7.55 2.82
C PHE A 170 12.40 -7.02 3.61
N ALA A 171 12.50 -7.30 4.92
CA ALA A 171 13.68 -6.96 5.71
C ALA A 171 14.98 -7.57 5.14
N GLY A 172 14.90 -8.78 4.58
CA GLY A 172 16.03 -9.42 3.92
C GLY A 172 16.51 -8.69 2.65
N THR A 173 15.64 -7.87 2.05
CA THR A 173 15.92 -7.08 0.84
C THR A 173 16.41 -5.66 1.09
N LEU A 174 16.50 -5.20 2.34
CA LEU A 174 17.00 -3.85 2.65
C LEU A 174 18.40 -3.66 2.02
N HIS A 175 18.58 -2.60 1.23
CA HIS A 175 19.84 -2.23 0.57
C HIS A 175 19.83 -0.72 0.32
N HIS A 176 20.97 -0.04 0.44
CA HIS A 176 21.05 1.43 0.45
C HIS A 176 20.17 2.10 1.51
N GLY A 177 19.83 1.37 2.59
CA GLY A 177 18.84 1.81 3.59
C GLY A 177 17.38 1.84 3.09
N LEU A 178 17.10 1.34 1.89
CA LEU A 178 15.77 1.33 1.25
C LEU A 178 15.20 -0.08 1.11
N ILE A 179 13.87 -0.16 1.02
CA ILE A 179 13.10 -1.35 0.67
C ILE A 179 12.67 -1.21 -0.80
N PRO A 180 12.77 -2.26 -1.65
CA PRO A 180 12.48 -2.15 -3.08
C PRO A 180 10.98 -2.08 -3.39
N SER A 181 10.65 -1.43 -4.52
CA SER A 181 9.28 -1.32 -5.05
C SER A 181 8.84 -2.57 -5.80
N LEU A 182 9.79 -3.21 -6.49
CA LEU A 182 9.61 -4.38 -7.32
C LEU A 182 10.48 -5.52 -6.80
N LEU A 183 9.84 -6.66 -6.54
CA LEU A 183 10.50 -7.91 -6.16
C LEU A 183 10.41 -8.90 -7.31
N GLY A 184 11.28 -8.76 -8.31
CA GLY A 184 11.42 -9.74 -9.39
C GLY A 184 12.08 -11.03 -8.88
N GLN A 185 11.34 -11.86 -8.14
CA GLN A 185 11.77 -13.13 -7.52
C GLN A 185 13.03 -13.02 -6.64
N GLY A 186 13.38 -11.81 -6.22
CA GLY A 186 14.64 -11.50 -5.53
C GLY A 186 15.90 -11.49 -6.41
N SER A 187 15.79 -11.63 -7.73
CA SER A 187 16.91 -11.51 -8.68
C SER A 187 16.86 -10.24 -9.54
N SER A 188 15.70 -9.58 -9.62
CA SER A 188 15.52 -8.26 -10.24
C SER A 188 14.76 -7.34 -9.29
N MET A 189 15.47 -6.78 -8.31
CA MET A 189 14.93 -5.80 -7.36
C MET A 189 15.17 -4.37 -7.87
N ARG A 190 14.22 -3.46 -7.65
CA ARG A 190 14.36 -2.05 -8.00
C ARG A 190 14.16 -1.14 -6.79
N TYR A 191 15.12 -0.25 -6.53
CA TYR A 191 15.18 0.64 -5.36
C TYR A 191 14.85 2.10 -5.73
N ASN A 192 13.83 2.30 -6.56
CA ASN A 192 13.39 3.61 -7.03
C ASN A 192 12.32 4.29 -6.15
N CYS A 193 11.90 3.64 -5.05
CA CYS A 193 10.93 4.16 -4.09
C CYS A 193 11.59 4.57 -2.77
N ARG A 194 11.15 5.70 -2.19
CA ARG A 194 11.60 6.23 -0.91
C ARG A 194 10.56 6.13 0.21
N ASP A 195 9.32 5.77 -0.11
CA ASP A 195 8.21 5.57 0.83
C ASP A 195 8.13 4.14 1.39
N ALA A 196 8.45 3.13 0.57
CA ALA A 196 8.30 1.70 0.92
C ALA A 196 8.98 1.29 2.25
N VAL A 197 10.14 1.88 2.57
CA VAL A 197 10.86 1.63 3.84
C VAL A 197 10.06 2.13 5.05
N TRP A 198 9.38 3.27 4.94
CA TRP A 198 8.56 3.83 6.00
C TRP A 198 7.24 3.08 6.16
N TRP A 199 6.66 2.60 5.07
CA TRP A 199 5.51 1.67 5.11
C TRP A 199 5.87 0.32 5.73
N TRP A 200 7.06 -0.22 5.43
CA TRP A 200 7.58 -1.43 6.06
C TRP A 200 7.75 -1.22 7.59
N LEU A 201 8.36 -0.11 8.02
CA LEU A 201 8.52 0.23 9.45
C LEU A 201 7.17 0.38 10.17
N GLN A 202 6.21 1.10 9.57
CA GLN A 202 4.84 1.22 10.08
C GLN A 202 4.15 -0.15 10.20
N SER A 203 4.34 -1.07 9.24
CA SER A 203 3.77 -2.42 9.31
C SER A 203 4.34 -3.26 10.47
N ILE A 204 5.60 -3.04 10.85
CA ILE A 204 6.22 -3.70 12.02
C ILE A 204 5.66 -3.13 13.32
N GLN A 205 5.48 -1.81 13.39
CA GLN A 205 4.85 -1.13 14.52
C GLN A 205 3.41 -1.63 14.73
N GLU A 206 2.62 -1.75 13.66
CA GLU A 206 1.28 -2.31 13.70
C GLU A 206 1.27 -3.79 14.10
N TYR A 207 2.20 -4.60 13.57
CA TYR A 207 2.38 -5.98 14.01
C TYR A 207 2.66 -6.07 15.51
N CYS A 208 3.59 -5.27 16.02
CA CYS A 208 3.95 -5.22 17.43
C CYS A 208 2.79 -4.75 18.34
N THR A 209 1.86 -3.97 17.79
CA THR A 209 0.70 -3.41 18.51
C THR A 209 -0.51 -4.35 18.51
N LEU A 210 -0.82 -4.96 17.36
CA LEU A 210 -2.03 -5.76 17.16
C LEU A 210 -1.85 -7.26 17.44
N VAL A 211 -0.63 -7.79 17.33
CA VAL A 211 -0.35 -9.22 17.54
C VAL A 211 0.01 -9.48 19.00
N PRO A 212 -0.62 -10.46 19.69
CA PRO A 212 -0.22 -10.85 21.04
C PRO A 212 1.27 -11.26 21.09
N ASN A 213 2.05 -10.65 21.99
CA ASN A 213 3.51 -10.76 22.05
C ASN A 213 4.23 -10.35 20.74
N GLY A 214 3.61 -9.50 19.91
CA GLY A 214 4.11 -9.11 18.59
C GLY A 214 5.53 -8.54 18.59
N VAL A 215 5.92 -7.82 19.65
CA VAL A 215 7.27 -7.27 19.89
C VAL A 215 8.38 -8.33 19.80
N SER A 216 8.07 -9.62 19.99
CA SER A 216 9.02 -10.71 19.77
C SER A 216 9.59 -10.77 18.34
N ILE A 217 8.87 -10.23 17.34
CA ILE A 217 9.33 -10.16 15.93
C ILE A 217 10.67 -9.42 15.78
N LEU A 218 10.96 -8.44 16.65
CA LEU A 218 12.20 -7.68 16.63
C LEU A 218 13.44 -8.57 16.80
N LYS A 219 13.30 -9.72 17.46
CA LYS A 219 14.36 -10.70 17.71
C LYS A 219 14.37 -11.85 16.68
N CYS A 220 13.44 -11.88 15.73
CA CYS A 220 13.45 -12.89 14.67
C CYS A 220 14.66 -12.69 13.75
N PRO A 221 15.31 -13.78 13.31
CA PRO A 221 16.42 -13.70 12.37
C PRO A 221 15.92 -13.30 10.98
N VAL A 222 16.48 -12.23 10.45
CA VAL A 222 16.34 -11.78 9.06
C VAL A 222 17.55 -12.27 8.28
N ARG A 223 17.32 -13.08 7.24
CA ARG A 223 18.34 -13.42 6.24
C ARG A 223 18.64 -12.17 5.41
N ARG A 224 19.85 -11.61 5.50
CA ARG A 224 20.25 -10.46 4.67
C ARG A 224 20.71 -10.95 3.30
N MET A 225 20.06 -10.47 2.24
CA MET A 225 20.55 -10.64 0.88
C MET A 225 21.75 -9.73 0.59
N TYR A 226 21.73 -8.52 1.15
CA TYR A 226 22.80 -7.52 1.04
C TYR A 226 23.26 -7.11 2.45
N PRO A 227 24.21 -7.83 3.09
CA PRO A 227 24.69 -7.50 4.44
C PRO A 227 25.39 -6.13 4.54
N THR A 228 25.83 -5.56 3.41
CA THR A 228 26.38 -4.21 3.30
C THR A 228 26.04 -3.63 1.93
N ASP A 229 26.04 -2.29 1.81
CA ASP A 229 25.73 -1.62 0.53
C ASP A 229 26.71 -1.94 -0.62
N VAL A 230 27.92 -2.38 -0.29
CA VAL A 230 28.96 -2.80 -1.25
C VAL A 230 28.97 -4.30 -1.55
N SER A 231 28.17 -5.10 -0.84
CA SER A 231 28.11 -6.56 -1.07
C SER A 231 27.18 -6.93 -2.22
N GLY A 232 27.61 -7.87 -3.05
CA GLY A 232 26.70 -8.56 -3.98
C GLY A 232 25.72 -9.48 -3.23
N PRO A 233 24.65 -9.95 -3.90
CA PRO A 233 23.60 -10.76 -3.27
C PRO A 233 24.15 -12.08 -2.70
N GLN A 234 23.84 -12.35 -1.43
CA GLN A 234 24.36 -13.49 -0.69
C GLN A 234 23.43 -14.72 -0.69
N PRO A 235 24.00 -15.95 -0.69
CA PRO A 235 23.22 -17.19 -0.66
C PRO A 235 22.49 -17.38 0.68
N THR A 236 21.45 -18.22 0.68
CA THR A 236 20.65 -18.54 1.87
C THR A 236 21.51 -19.12 2.98
N GLY A 237 21.35 -18.60 4.20
CA GLY A 237 22.10 -19.05 5.39
C GLY A 237 23.50 -18.47 5.55
N ALA A 238 23.96 -17.58 4.65
CA ALA A 238 25.27 -16.93 4.76
C ALA A 238 25.31 -15.83 5.85
N TRP A 239 24.22 -15.07 6.02
CA TRP A 239 24.15 -13.97 6.97
C TRP A 239 22.71 -13.77 7.49
N ASP A 240 22.54 -13.95 8.80
CA ASP A 240 21.29 -13.67 9.52
C ASP A 240 21.58 -12.64 10.62
N GLN A 241 20.71 -11.64 10.77
CA GLN A 241 20.75 -10.71 11.91
C GLN A 241 19.33 -10.46 12.47
N PRO A 242 19.17 -10.11 13.75
CA PRO A 242 17.88 -9.70 14.32
C PRO A 242 17.19 -8.58 13.53
N LEU A 243 15.86 -8.62 13.43
CA LEU A 243 15.08 -7.57 12.77
C LEU A 243 15.36 -6.16 13.34
N TYR A 244 15.62 -6.02 14.65
CA TYR A 244 15.96 -4.71 15.23
C TYR A 244 17.26 -4.11 14.64
N ASP A 245 18.22 -4.94 14.22
CA ASP A 245 19.46 -4.45 13.59
C ASP A 245 19.18 -3.94 12.16
N VAL A 246 18.26 -4.58 11.44
CA VAL A 246 17.81 -4.14 10.10
C VAL A 246 17.03 -2.82 10.18
N ILE A 247 16.23 -2.64 11.23
CA ILE A 247 15.53 -1.37 11.52
C ILE A 247 16.55 -0.27 11.83
N GLN A 248 17.54 -0.56 12.68
CA GLN A 248 18.64 0.38 12.97
C GLN A 248 19.40 0.75 11.70
N GLU A 249 19.74 -0.21 10.85
CA GLU A 249 20.43 -0.03 9.56
C GLU A 249 19.66 0.96 8.66
N ALA A 250 18.36 0.75 8.47
CA ALA A 250 17.51 1.64 7.67
C ALA A 250 17.49 3.09 8.20
N LEU A 251 17.27 3.27 9.51
CA LEU A 251 17.24 4.58 10.16
C LEU A 251 18.61 5.27 10.14
N GLN A 252 19.67 4.48 10.30
CA GLN A 252 21.06 4.95 10.30
C GLN A 252 21.47 5.48 8.92
N SER A 253 21.14 4.79 7.84
CA SER A 253 21.43 5.25 6.47
C SER A 253 20.67 6.53 6.12
N HIS A 254 19.39 6.65 6.48
CA HIS A 254 18.62 7.88 6.24
C HIS A 254 19.22 9.10 6.95
N MET A 255 19.71 8.94 8.19
CA MET A 255 20.35 10.03 8.92
C MET A 255 21.74 10.40 8.37
N GLN A 256 22.48 9.42 7.83
CA GLN A 256 23.78 9.66 7.18
C GLN A 256 23.65 10.29 5.78
N GLY A 257 22.52 10.06 5.12
CA GLY A 257 22.27 10.47 3.74
C GLY A 257 22.56 9.32 2.76
N ILE A 258 21.56 8.98 1.97
CA ILE A 258 21.59 7.94 0.95
C ILE A 258 21.77 8.63 -0.40
N ARG A 259 22.85 8.28 -1.13
CA ARG A 259 23.09 8.75 -2.50
C ARG A 259 23.65 7.60 -3.34
N PHE A 260 22.92 7.19 -4.35
CA PHE A 260 23.35 6.18 -5.32
C PHE A 260 22.69 6.41 -6.67
N ARG A 261 23.20 5.72 -7.70
CA ARG A 261 22.53 5.59 -8.99
C ARG A 261 22.01 4.16 -9.11
N GLU A 262 20.78 3.98 -9.61
CA GLU A 262 20.20 2.63 -9.75
C GLU A 262 21.16 1.70 -10.49
N THR A 263 21.35 0.49 -9.96
CA THR A 263 22.13 -0.57 -10.61
C THR A 263 21.51 -0.89 -11.98
N ASP A 264 22.36 -1.05 -12.99
CA ASP A 264 21.95 -1.24 -14.39
C ASP A 264 21.06 -0.12 -14.97
N ALA A 265 21.19 1.12 -14.47
CA ALA A 265 20.51 2.30 -15.00
C ALA A 265 20.63 2.46 -16.53
N GLY A 266 19.50 2.80 -17.18
CA GLY A 266 19.38 2.99 -18.62
C GLY A 266 18.10 2.35 -19.19
N PRO A 267 17.89 2.41 -20.52
CA PRO A 267 16.66 1.96 -21.18
C PRO A 267 16.27 0.50 -20.96
N GLN A 268 17.24 -0.34 -20.56
CA GLN A 268 17.03 -1.75 -20.18
C GLN A 268 16.35 -1.93 -18.82
N LEU A 269 16.50 -0.96 -17.91
CA LEU A 269 15.86 -0.95 -16.58
C LEU A 269 14.55 -0.17 -16.63
N ASP A 270 14.55 0.97 -17.32
CA ASP A 270 13.38 1.83 -17.53
C ASP A 270 13.52 2.56 -18.87
N SER A 271 12.68 2.22 -19.84
CA SER A 271 12.72 2.76 -21.20
C SER A 271 12.07 4.14 -21.37
N ASN A 272 11.48 4.66 -20.28
CA ASN A 272 10.78 5.94 -20.25
C ASN A 272 11.53 6.99 -19.43
N MET A 273 12.10 6.62 -18.27
CA MET A 273 12.81 7.51 -17.35
C MET A 273 14.04 8.20 -17.98
N SER A 274 14.28 9.47 -17.60
CA SER A 274 15.49 10.20 -18.03
C SER A 274 16.75 9.73 -17.28
N ASP A 275 17.94 10.08 -17.78
CA ASP A 275 19.21 9.67 -17.16
C ASP A 275 19.35 10.15 -15.70
N GLU A 276 18.83 11.35 -15.41
CA GLU A 276 18.83 11.96 -14.08
C GLU A 276 17.83 11.29 -13.12
N GLY A 277 16.78 10.65 -13.64
CA GLY A 277 15.77 9.96 -12.84
C GLY A 277 16.33 8.76 -12.06
N PHE A 278 17.34 8.09 -12.63
CA PHE A 278 18.04 6.96 -11.98
C PHE A 278 18.94 7.37 -10.81
N ASN A 279 19.16 8.68 -10.59
CA ASN A 279 19.97 9.17 -9.47
C ASN A 279 19.08 9.37 -8.24
N ILE A 280 19.29 8.54 -7.21
CA ILE A 280 18.51 8.53 -5.98
C ILE A 280 19.27 9.29 -4.88
N GLU A 281 18.58 10.25 -4.27
CA GLU A 281 19.01 10.95 -3.07
C GLU A 281 17.88 10.93 -2.03
N VAL A 282 18.19 10.52 -0.80
CA VAL A 282 17.28 10.52 0.35
C VAL A 282 18.09 10.89 1.60
N GLY A 283 17.52 11.68 2.51
CA GLY A 283 18.22 12.07 3.74
C GLY A 283 17.28 12.65 4.80
N VAL A 284 17.85 13.09 5.91
CA VAL A 284 17.13 13.79 6.99
C VAL A 284 17.68 15.20 7.14
N ASP A 285 16.79 16.19 7.06
CA ASP A 285 17.15 17.58 7.34
C ASP A 285 17.45 17.75 8.84
N GLN A 286 18.68 18.14 9.17
CA GLN A 286 19.17 18.16 10.56
C GLN A 286 18.52 19.24 11.44
N THR A 287 17.81 20.20 10.84
CA THR A 287 17.16 21.33 11.52
C THR A 287 15.72 20.97 11.90
N THR A 288 14.99 20.36 10.97
CA THR A 288 13.57 20.02 11.08
C THR A 288 13.31 18.57 11.48
N GLY A 289 14.30 17.68 11.29
CA GLY A 289 14.14 16.24 11.45
C GLY A 289 13.36 15.56 10.30
N PHE A 290 12.95 16.29 9.27
CA PHE A 290 12.14 15.74 8.19
C PHE A 290 12.97 14.89 7.23
N THR A 291 12.44 13.73 6.84
CA THR A 291 12.97 12.96 5.73
C THR A 291 12.66 13.65 4.40
N TYR A 292 13.71 14.00 3.65
CA TYR A 292 13.62 14.53 2.30
C TYR A 292 14.19 13.53 1.29
N GLY A 293 13.90 13.72 0.01
CA GLY A 293 14.54 12.96 -1.06
C GLY A 293 13.80 13.02 -2.38
N GLY A 294 14.31 12.29 -3.36
CA GLY A 294 13.85 12.36 -4.74
C GLY A 294 14.44 13.55 -5.50
N ASN A 295 14.04 13.67 -6.77
CA ASN A 295 14.37 14.80 -7.63
C ASN A 295 13.25 14.98 -8.67
N ARG A 296 13.23 16.11 -9.39
CA ARG A 296 12.19 16.45 -10.39
C ARG A 296 11.98 15.44 -11.54
N PHE A 297 12.87 14.46 -11.69
CA PHE A 297 12.87 13.43 -12.74
C PHE A 297 12.60 12.01 -12.19
N ASN A 298 12.28 11.85 -10.90
CA ASN A 298 11.94 10.55 -10.33
C ASN A 298 10.57 10.51 -9.63
N CYS A 299 10.16 9.27 -9.33
CA CYS A 299 8.81 8.88 -8.93
C CYS A 299 8.83 8.14 -7.58
N GLY A 300 9.55 8.68 -6.60
CA GLY A 300 9.88 7.95 -5.36
C GLY A 300 8.72 7.71 -4.36
N THR A 301 7.52 8.23 -4.61
CA THR A 301 6.34 8.04 -3.75
C THR A 301 5.24 7.34 -4.54
N TRP A 302 4.28 6.70 -3.86
CA TRP A 302 3.13 6.00 -4.46
C TRP A 302 2.44 6.72 -5.64
N MET A 303 2.46 8.06 -5.68
CA MET A 303 2.12 8.83 -6.86
C MET A 303 3.26 8.77 -7.91
N ASN A 304 3.45 7.60 -8.55
CA ASN A 304 4.68 7.21 -9.22
C ASN A 304 4.66 7.21 -10.77
N LYS A 305 3.60 7.74 -11.41
CA LYS A 305 3.48 7.70 -12.88
C LYS A 305 4.60 8.50 -13.58
N MET A 306 5.47 7.78 -14.29
CA MET A 306 6.39 8.33 -15.29
C MET A 306 5.64 8.56 -16.60
N GLY A 307 5.90 9.68 -17.29
CA GLY A 307 5.35 9.94 -18.62
C GLY A 307 6.02 9.10 -19.71
N GLU A 308 5.26 8.77 -20.76
CA GLU A 308 5.66 7.78 -21.77
C GLU A 308 5.36 8.22 -23.22
N SER A 309 4.57 9.29 -23.43
CA SER A 309 4.21 9.78 -24.76
C SER A 309 5.28 10.69 -25.34
N GLU A 310 5.94 10.22 -26.40
CA GLU A 310 6.82 11.05 -27.24
C GLU A 310 6.02 12.12 -27.99
N LYS A 311 4.79 11.79 -28.39
CA LYS A 311 3.87 12.65 -29.15
C LYS A 311 3.40 13.85 -28.33
N ALA A 312 2.96 13.62 -27.10
CA ALA A 312 2.59 14.69 -26.18
C ALA A 312 3.80 15.35 -25.48
N HIS A 313 5.03 14.93 -25.83
CA HIS A 313 6.29 15.40 -25.24
C HIS A 313 6.38 15.25 -23.72
N ASN A 314 5.71 14.23 -23.15
CA ASN A 314 5.72 13.94 -21.70
C ASN A 314 6.64 12.77 -21.30
N LYS A 315 7.22 12.05 -22.27
CA LYS A 315 8.12 10.92 -22.01
C LYS A 315 9.32 11.33 -21.14
N GLY A 316 9.57 10.57 -20.07
CA GLY A 316 10.66 10.81 -19.13
C GLY A 316 10.43 11.94 -18.13
N ILE A 317 9.23 12.54 -18.12
CA ILE A 317 8.82 13.53 -17.13
C ILE A 317 7.87 12.83 -16.14
N PRO A 318 8.16 12.82 -14.82
CA PRO A 318 7.20 12.40 -13.82
C PRO A 318 5.92 13.24 -13.87
N ALA A 319 4.76 12.59 -13.77
CA ALA A 319 3.49 13.31 -13.64
C ALA A 319 3.36 14.04 -12.30
N THR A 320 3.90 13.42 -11.25
CA THR A 320 3.83 13.86 -9.86
C THR A 320 5.18 13.66 -9.17
N PRO A 321 6.23 14.41 -9.56
CA PRO A 321 7.50 14.39 -8.84
C PRO A 321 7.26 15.02 -7.47
N ARG A 322 7.14 14.17 -6.46
CA ARG A 322 6.97 14.57 -5.05
C ARG A 322 8.31 14.43 -4.36
N ASP A 323 9.26 15.25 -4.78
CA ASP A 323 10.57 15.37 -4.19
C ASP A 323 10.57 16.32 -2.97
N GLY A 324 11.68 16.43 -2.25
CA GLY A 324 11.72 17.11 -0.95
C GLY A 324 11.03 16.30 0.14
N SER A 325 10.38 16.96 1.10
CA SER A 325 9.74 16.28 2.25
C SER A 325 8.26 16.02 1.97
N ALA A 326 7.89 14.81 1.54
CA ALA A 326 6.49 14.44 1.31
C ALA A 326 5.76 14.24 2.65
N VAL A 327 4.55 14.79 2.77
CA VAL A 327 3.83 14.88 4.05
C VAL A 327 3.61 13.53 4.74
N GLU A 328 3.29 12.48 3.99
CA GLU A 328 3.08 11.13 4.53
C GLU A 328 4.36 10.46 4.98
N ILE A 329 5.48 10.69 4.28
CA ILE A 329 6.79 10.16 4.67
C ILE A 329 7.26 10.81 5.98
N VAL A 330 7.05 12.11 6.15
CA VAL A 330 7.38 12.80 7.41
C VAL A 330 6.49 12.30 8.57
N GLY A 331 5.20 12.06 8.31
CA GLY A 331 4.29 11.44 9.29
C GLY A 331 4.71 10.02 9.68
N LEU A 332 5.03 9.16 8.71
CA LEU A 332 5.50 7.79 8.96
C LEU A 332 6.86 7.78 9.68
N CYS A 333 7.75 8.72 9.35
CA CYS A 333 9.01 8.93 10.05
C CYS A 333 8.78 9.31 11.52
N LYS A 334 7.89 10.27 11.81
CA LYS A 334 7.48 10.62 13.17
C LYS A 334 6.96 9.40 13.94
N SER A 335 5.97 8.70 13.38
CA SER A 335 5.39 7.48 13.96
C SER A 335 6.47 6.46 14.34
N THR A 336 7.38 6.19 13.40
CA THR A 336 8.50 5.25 13.58
C THR A 336 9.44 5.71 14.69
N VAL A 337 9.94 6.94 14.64
CA VAL A 337 10.94 7.44 15.60
C VAL A 337 10.34 7.51 17.01
N HIS A 338 9.08 7.95 17.13
CA HIS A 338 8.35 7.95 18.40
C HIS A 338 8.21 6.53 18.98
N TRP A 339 7.85 5.56 18.13
CA TRP A 339 7.75 4.15 18.50
C TRP A 339 9.10 3.55 18.92
N ILE A 340 10.20 3.90 18.23
CA ILE A 340 11.55 3.46 18.59
C ILE A 340 12.00 4.02 19.94
N VAL A 341 11.71 5.30 20.25
CA VAL A 341 11.95 5.88 21.59
C VAL A 341 11.23 5.05 22.66
N LYS A 342 9.97 4.68 22.43
CA LYS A 342 9.21 3.83 23.35
C LYS A 342 9.84 2.44 23.50
N LEU A 343 10.13 1.76 22.39
CA LEU A 343 10.75 0.42 22.43
C LEU A 343 12.12 0.42 23.13
N HIS A 344 12.91 1.48 22.99
CA HIS A 344 14.18 1.61 23.69
C HIS A 344 13.98 1.72 25.20
N ASN A 345 13.07 2.59 25.64
CA ASN A 345 12.73 2.77 27.05
C ASN A 345 12.13 1.50 27.67
N ASP A 346 11.34 0.73 26.89
CA ASP A 346 10.76 -0.56 27.30
C ASP A 346 11.78 -1.72 27.25
N GLY A 347 13.04 -1.47 26.85
CA GLY A 347 14.11 -2.48 26.80
C GLY A 347 14.02 -3.47 25.63
N HIS A 348 13.23 -3.14 24.61
CA HIS A 348 12.97 -3.97 23.43
C HIS A 348 13.81 -3.58 22.20
N PHE A 349 14.38 -2.38 22.16
CA PHE A 349 15.27 -1.92 21.09
C PHE A 349 16.62 -1.43 21.68
N PRO A 350 17.78 -1.98 21.29
CA PRO A 350 19.04 -1.73 22.00
C PRO A 350 19.67 -0.35 21.71
N TYR A 351 19.23 0.36 20.67
CA TYR A 351 19.85 1.60 20.23
C TYR A 351 19.07 2.84 20.68
N ALA A 352 19.77 3.84 21.22
CA ALA A 352 19.21 5.13 21.63
C ALA A 352 19.34 6.25 20.56
N ALA A 353 20.16 6.02 19.53
CA ALA A 353 20.63 7.03 18.61
C ALA A 353 21.08 6.47 17.26
N VAL A 354 21.23 7.36 16.29
CA VAL A 354 21.90 7.16 14.99
C VAL A 354 23.16 8.04 14.92
N ASN A 355 24.18 7.58 14.22
CA ASN A 355 25.52 8.16 14.22
C ASN A 355 25.91 8.70 12.84
N ILE A 356 26.30 9.98 12.76
CA ILE A 356 26.73 10.66 11.53
C ILE A 356 28.26 10.80 11.55
N PRO A 357 29.00 10.15 10.64
CA PRO A 357 30.44 10.36 10.51
C PRO A 357 30.73 11.70 9.82
N SER A 358 31.63 12.50 10.37
CA SER A 358 32.01 13.82 9.82
C SER A 358 33.44 14.17 10.20
N GLU A 359 34.32 14.28 9.20
CA GLU A 359 35.72 14.75 9.28
C GLU A 359 36.52 14.24 10.51
N GLY A 360 36.46 12.94 10.78
CA GLY A 360 37.20 12.29 11.87
C GLY A 360 36.52 12.35 13.25
N GLN A 361 35.33 12.92 13.34
CA GLN A 361 34.43 12.82 14.49
C GLN A 361 33.13 12.09 14.11
N THR A 362 32.39 11.64 15.13
CA THR A 362 31.08 11.01 14.97
C THR A 362 30.08 11.76 15.82
N TYR A 363 29.05 12.31 15.20
CA TYR A 363 27.97 13.03 15.86
C TYR A 363 26.77 12.09 16.02
N SER A 364 26.32 11.87 17.25
CA SER A 364 25.13 11.04 17.52
C SER A 364 23.89 11.91 17.62
N VAL A 365 22.85 11.61 16.84
CA VAL A 365 21.51 12.19 16.98
C VAL A 365 20.64 11.18 17.72
N SER A 366 20.15 11.54 18.91
CA SER A 366 19.29 10.63 19.68
C SER A 366 17.91 10.52 19.05
N TYR A 367 17.25 9.37 19.21
CA TYR A 367 15.87 9.21 18.71
C TYR A 367 14.90 10.18 19.39
N VAL A 368 15.14 10.56 20.65
CA VAL A 368 14.36 11.58 21.38
C VAL A 368 14.53 12.96 20.74
N GLU A 369 15.74 13.33 20.36
CA GLU A 369 16.02 14.60 19.66
C GLU A 369 15.36 14.63 18.28
N TRP A 370 15.43 13.52 17.53
CA TRP A 370 14.82 13.42 16.21
C TRP A 370 13.28 13.51 16.30
N ASP A 371 12.67 12.78 17.26
CA ASP A 371 11.22 12.84 17.55
C ASP A 371 10.74 14.27 17.86
N PHE A 372 11.53 14.98 18.67
CA PHE A 372 11.29 16.34 19.09
C PHE A 372 11.44 17.35 17.94
N LYS A 373 12.47 17.22 17.10
CA LYS A 373 12.67 18.10 15.93
C LYS A 373 11.47 18.04 14.98
N ILE A 374 10.98 16.84 14.66
CA ILE A 374 9.80 16.69 13.79
C ILE A 374 8.58 17.31 14.46
N GLN A 375 8.36 17.03 15.75
CA GLN A 375 7.24 17.57 16.53
C GLN A 375 7.21 19.10 16.55
N GLU A 376 8.36 19.75 16.76
CA GLU A 376 8.48 21.20 16.83
C GLU A 376 8.30 21.88 15.46
N ASN A 377 8.61 21.21 14.35
CA ASN A 377 8.63 21.83 13.04
C ASN A 377 7.43 21.49 12.16
N PHE A 378 6.84 20.31 12.28
CA PHE A 378 5.87 19.79 11.29
C PHE A 378 4.75 20.78 10.97
N GLU A 379 3.92 21.11 11.96
CA GLU A 379 2.76 21.97 11.70
C GLU A 379 3.17 23.38 11.28
N LYS A 380 4.27 23.92 11.82
CA LYS A 380 4.80 25.25 11.46
C LYS A 380 5.19 25.33 9.97
N LYS A 381 5.68 24.23 9.37
CA LYS A 381 6.13 24.22 7.96
C LYS A 381 5.08 23.70 6.98
N PHE A 382 4.25 22.76 7.39
CA PHE A 382 3.25 22.13 6.52
C PHE A 382 1.88 22.83 6.55
N TYR A 383 1.46 23.48 7.64
CA TYR A 383 0.15 24.13 7.68
C TYR A 383 0.13 25.43 6.88
N ILE A 384 -0.91 25.64 6.06
CA ILE A 384 -1.15 26.91 5.37
C ILE A 384 -2.18 27.72 6.17
N SER A 385 -1.69 28.70 6.93
CA SER A 385 -2.51 29.60 7.74
C SER A 385 -3.50 30.43 6.93
N HIS A 386 -4.55 30.90 7.60
CA HIS A 386 -5.44 31.93 7.05
C HIS A 386 -4.79 33.31 6.98
N ASP A 387 -3.75 33.56 7.78
CA ASP A 387 -3.02 34.84 7.77
C ASP A 387 -2.22 35.01 6.46
N PRO A 388 -2.49 36.04 5.65
CA PRO A 388 -1.69 36.34 4.46
C PRO A 388 -0.25 36.80 4.77
N GLN A 389 0.04 37.16 6.02
CA GLN A 389 1.35 37.64 6.50
C GLN A 389 2.05 36.63 7.42
N ASP A 390 1.65 35.35 7.38
CA ASP A 390 2.31 34.27 8.14
C ASP A 390 3.83 34.24 7.85
N PRO A 391 4.71 34.46 8.85
CA PRO A 391 6.16 34.50 8.64
C PRO A 391 6.77 33.14 8.26
N GLU A 392 6.06 32.03 8.47
CA GLU A 392 6.48 30.71 8.00
C GLU A 392 6.20 30.50 6.50
N GLU A 393 5.31 31.31 5.91
CA GLU A 393 4.91 31.17 4.51
C GLU A 393 5.89 31.89 3.57
N LYS A 394 6.81 31.09 3.00
CA LYS A 394 7.88 31.58 2.11
C LYS A 394 7.41 31.95 0.70
N GLN A 395 6.28 31.39 0.22
CA GLN A 395 5.79 31.60 -1.15
C GLN A 395 4.27 31.89 -1.18
N PRO A 396 3.81 32.98 -0.54
CA PRO A 396 2.38 33.30 -0.43
C PRO A 396 1.68 33.53 -1.78
N ALA A 397 2.43 33.79 -2.85
CA ALA A 397 1.92 33.92 -4.22
C ALA A 397 1.50 32.58 -4.86
N LEU A 398 1.94 31.43 -4.32
CA LEU A 398 1.55 30.09 -4.78
C LEU A 398 0.42 29.48 -3.94
N VAL A 399 0.00 30.15 -2.86
CA VAL A 399 -1.04 29.67 -1.95
C VAL A 399 -2.42 29.80 -2.61
N HIS A 400 -2.92 28.69 -3.17
CA HIS A 400 -4.28 28.62 -3.72
C HIS A 400 -5.36 28.41 -2.64
N LYS A 401 -5.07 27.60 -1.60
CA LYS A 401 -6.01 27.35 -0.48
C LYS A 401 -5.32 27.50 0.87
N ARG A 402 -6.10 27.85 1.88
CA ARG A 402 -5.70 28.05 3.29
C ARG A 402 -6.56 27.16 4.19
N GLY A 403 -6.13 26.92 5.43
CA GLY A 403 -6.78 25.95 6.32
C GLY A 403 -6.52 24.49 5.90
N ILE A 404 -5.37 24.23 5.27
CA ILE A 404 -4.95 22.90 4.77
C ILE A 404 -3.48 22.65 5.11
N TYR A 405 -3.02 21.41 4.91
CA TYR A 405 -1.61 21.03 5.01
C TYR A 405 -1.03 20.84 3.60
N LYS A 406 0.19 21.33 3.39
CA LYS A 406 0.99 21.16 2.17
C LYS A 406 1.20 19.68 1.86
N ASP A 407 1.26 19.34 0.57
CA ASP A 407 1.48 17.96 0.14
C ASP A 407 2.96 17.53 0.24
N SER A 408 3.85 18.50 0.01
CA SER A 408 5.30 18.39 0.18
C SER A 408 5.86 19.67 0.76
N LEU A 409 7.12 19.63 1.20
CA LEU A 409 7.90 20.80 1.55
C LEU A 409 9.27 20.74 0.86
N GLY A 410 9.55 21.75 0.05
CA GLY A 410 10.83 21.92 -0.64
C GLY A 410 10.95 21.08 -1.91
N ALA A 411 9.84 20.78 -2.61
CA ALA A 411 9.89 20.16 -3.93
C ALA A 411 10.61 21.07 -4.95
N SER A 412 11.30 20.46 -5.93
CA SER A 412 12.00 21.17 -7.01
C SER A 412 11.09 22.08 -7.84
N SER A 413 9.79 21.77 -7.86
CA SER A 413 8.72 22.54 -8.49
C SER A 413 7.87 23.17 -7.37
N PRO A 414 8.10 24.43 -6.96
CA PRO A 414 7.60 24.94 -5.68
C PRO A 414 6.09 25.00 -5.54
N TRP A 415 5.32 25.00 -6.64
CA TRP A 415 3.86 24.97 -6.59
C TRP A 415 3.30 23.60 -6.17
N CYS A 416 4.06 22.51 -6.33
CA CYS A 416 3.66 21.17 -5.91
C CYS A 416 3.40 21.10 -4.40
N ASP A 417 4.21 21.80 -3.59
CA ASP A 417 4.03 21.90 -2.13
C ASP A 417 2.61 22.38 -1.76
N TYR A 418 2.01 23.26 -2.56
CA TYR A 418 0.73 23.94 -2.26
C TYR A 418 -0.50 23.23 -2.83
N GLN A 419 -0.34 22.08 -3.49
CA GLN A 419 -1.46 21.32 -4.04
C GLN A 419 -2.25 20.63 -2.93
N LEU A 420 -3.58 20.80 -2.93
CA LEU A 420 -4.45 20.04 -2.05
C LEU A 420 -4.58 18.59 -2.58
N ARG A 421 -4.01 17.65 -1.83
CA ARG A 421 -3.97 16.22 -2.13
C ARG A 421 -4.36 15.39 -0.89
N PRO A 422 -4.74 14.11 -1.04
CA PRO A 422 -5.16 13.28 0.09
C PRO A 422 -4.01 12.78 0.97
N ASN A 423 -2.74 13.08 0.66
CA ASN A 423 -1.59 12.45 1.34
C ASN A 423 -1.44 12.85 2.82
N PHE A 424 -1.82 14.07 3.21
CA PHE A 424 -1.71 14.52 4.61
C PHE A 424 -2.59 13.71 5.57
N LEU A 425 -3.63 13.04 5.05
CA LEU A 425 -4.53 12.17 5.82
C LEU A 425 -3.80 10.94 6.39
N ILE A 426 -2.73 10.50 5.72
CA ILE A 426 -1.87 9.42 6.19
C ILE A 426 -1.11 9.89 7.42
N ALA A 427 -0.45 11.04 7.32
CA ALA A 427 0.27 11.67 8.44
C ALA A 427 -0.64 11.91 9.64
N MET A 428 -1.87 12.38 9.42
CA MET A 428 -2.90 12.54 10.46
C MET A 428 -3.24 11.24 11.21
N MET A 429 -3.11 10.08 10.57
CA MET A 429 -3.43 8.79 11.19
C MET A 429 -2.24 8.12 11.87
N VAL A 430 -1.05 8.20 11.28
CA VAL A 430 0.14 7.55 11.84
C VAL A 430 0.79 8.39 12.94
N ALA A 431 0.66 9.73 12.90
CA ALA A 431 1.22 10.65 13.87
C ALA A 431 0.25 11.83 14.17
N PRO A 432 -0.96 11.57 14.72
CA PRO A 432 -1.96 12.60 15.02
C PRO A 432 -1.47 13.69 15.98
N GLU A 433 -0.46 13.41 16.80
CA GLU A 433 0.17 14.37 17.72
C GLU A 433 0.90 15.53 17.00
N LEU A 434 1.16 15.42 15.69
CA LEU A 434 1.72 16.50 14.89
C LEU A 434 0.71 17.62 14.57
N PHE A 435 -0.58 17.44 14.90
CA PHE A 435 -1.66 18.29 14.41
C PHE A 435 -2.46 18.95 15.55
N THR A 436 -2.62 20.27 15.48
CA THR A 436 -3.59 20.99 16.32
C THR A 436 -5.01 20.58 15.90
N VAL A 437 -5.82 20.16 16.86
CA VAL A 437 -7.15 19.55 16.64
C VAL A 437 -8.05 20.39 15.75
N GLU A 438 -8.12 21.70 15.98
CA GLU A 438 -8.99 22.63 15.24
C GLU A 438 -8.55 22.79 13.78
N LYS A 439 -7.23 22.88 13.55
CA LYS A 439 -6.63 22.97 12.21
C LYS A 439 -6.81 21.66 11.43
N ALA A 440 -6.61 20.53 12.10
CA ALA A 440 -6.86 19.21 11.53
C ALA A 440 -8.32 19.06 11.12
N TRP A 441 -9.25 19.46 11.99
CA TRP A 441 -10.67 19.39 11.73
C TRP A 441 -11.11 20.27 10.54
N GLU A 442 -10.55 21.47 10.42
CA GLU A 442 -10.76 22.34 9.26
C GLU A 442 -10.23 21.70 7.97
N ALA A 443 -8.96 21.27 7.95
CA ALA A 443 -8.33 20.64 6.78
C ALA A 443 -9.07 19.37 6.33
N LEU A 444 -9.55 18.57 7.28
CA LEU A 444 -10.42 17.43 7.00
C LEU A 444 -11.78 17.85 6.41
N GLY A 445 -12.34 18.99 6.81
CA GLY A 445 -13.53 19.57 6.18
C GLY A 445 -13.28 20.06 4.75
N VAL A 446 -12.10 20.61 4.46
CA VAL A 446 -11.71 20.99 3.09
C VAL A 446 -11.52 19.76 2.21
N ALA A 447 -10.82 18.72 2.70
CA ALA A 447 -10.64 17.46 1.98
C ALA A 447 -11.97 16.72 1.73
N GLU A 448 -12.89 16.71 2.69
CA GLU A 448 -14.24 16.19 2.53
C GLU A 448 -14.98 16.89 1.38
N LYS A 449 -14.91 18.24 1.32
CA LYS A 449 -15.61 19.04 0.33
C LYS A 449 -14.99 18.99 -1.07
N LYS A 450 -13.67 18.85 -1.18
CA LYS A 450 -12.92 18.96 -2.45
C LYS A 450 -12.45 17.64 -3.03
N LEU A 451 -12.00 16.72 -2.18
CA LEU A 451 -11.36 15.48 -2.63
C LEU A 451 -12.29 14.26 -2.56
N MET A 452 -13.31 14.26 -1.70
CA MET A 452 -14.20 13.09 -1.56
C MET A 452 -15.05 12.87 -2.83
N GLY A 453 -14.87 11.70 -3.45
CA GLY A 453 -15.74 11.18 -4.51
C GLY A 453 -16.85 10.27 -3.96
N PRO A 454 -17.63 9.62 -4.84
CA PRO A 454 -18.65 8.65 -4.41
C PRO A 454 -18.07 7.37 -3.82
N LEU A 455 -16.89 6.93 -4.32
CA LEU A 455 -16.17 5.74 -3.86
C LEU A 455 -14.71 6.03 -3.50
N GLY A 456 -13.96 6.77 -4.32
CA GLY A 456 -12.56 7.12 -4.02
C GLY A 456 -12.35 8.58 -3.59
N MET A 457 -11.10 8.94 -3.26
CA MET A 457 -10.65 10.32 -3.12
C MET A 457 -9.88 10.78 -4.35
N LYS A 458 -10.26 11.93 -4.89
CA LYS A 458 -9.54 12.60 -5.97
C LYS A 458 -8.09 12.84 -5.54
N THR A 459 -7.15 12.44 -6.40
CA THR A 459 -5.71 12.56 -6.14
C THR A 459 -5.16 14.00 -6.22
N LEU A 460 -5.95 14.90 -6.79
CA LEU A 460 -5.72 16.34 -6.85
C LEU A 460 -7.05 17.09 -6.72
N ASP A 461 -7.01 18.30 -6.16
CA ASP A 461 -8.14 19.23 -6.08
C ASP A 461 -8.69 19.65 -7.47
N PRO A 462 -10.02 19.60 -7.69
CA PRO A 462 -10.65 20.03 -8.94
C PRO A 462 -10.47 21.49 -9.34
N ASP A 463 -10.08 22.38 -8.42
CA ASP A 463 -9.81 23.78 -8.77
C ASP A 463 -8.37 23.98 -9.31
N ASP A 464 -7.51 22.95 -9.28
CA ASP A 464 -6.15 23.01 -9.79
C ASP A 464 -6.10 22.95 -11.34
N MET A 465 -5.22 23.76 -11.94
CA MET A 465 -5.05 23.86 -13.39
C MET A 465 -4.66 22.54 -14.08
N VAL A 466 -4.02 21.60 -13.38
CA VAL A 466 -3.62 20.30 -13.96
C VAL A 466 -4.57 19.15 -13.59
N TYR A 467 -5.74 19.44 -13.01
CA TYR A 467 -6.75 18.43 -12.72
C TYR A 467 -7.27 17.74 -14.00
N CYS A 468 -7.17 16.42 -14.03
CA CYS A 468 -7.67 15.54 -15.10
C CYS A 468 -8.23 14.24 -14.49
N GLY A 469 -9.52 14.24 -14.14
CA GLY A 469 -10.17 13.12 -13.42
C GLY A 469 -10.46 11.84 -14.21
N VAL A 470 -10.22 11.80 -15.53
CA VAL A 470 -10.52 10.62 -16.39
C VAL A 470 -9.22 10.00 -16.89
N TYR A 471 -8.81 8.88 -16.28
CA TYR A 471 -7.63 8.10 -16.66
C TYR A 471 -7.93 7.18 -17.84
N ASP A 472 -7.08 7.26 -18.86
CA ASP A 472 -7.02 6.36 -20.01
C ASP A 472 -5.55 6.11 -20.34
N ASN A 473 -5.07 4.87 -20.15
CA ASN A 473 -3.66 4.53 -20.38
C ASN A 473 -3.34 4.29 -21.87
N ASN A 474 -4.36 4.05 -22.70
CA ASN A 474 -4.20 3.82 -24.14
C ASN A 474 -4.24 5.12 -24.95
N LEU A 475 -4.84 6.18 -24.41
CA LEU A 475 -4.89 7.51 -25.04
C LEU A 475 -3.47 8.01 -25.38
N ASP A 476 -3.26 8.40 -26.64
CA ASP A 476 -1.97 8.91 -27.14
C ASP A 476 -2.23 10.05 -28.13
N ASP A 477 -2.80 11.13 -27.60
CA ASP A 477 -3.01 12.40 -28.28
C ASP A 477 -1.85 13.37 -28.01
N ASP A 478 -2.00 14.64 -28.40
CA ASP A 478 -0.99 15.68 -28.18
C ASP A 478 -1.15 16.35 -26.79
N ASN A 479 -2.00 15.79 -25.90
CA ASN A 479 -2.28 16.38 -24.59
C ASN A 479 -1.29 15.87 -23.53
N PHE A 480 -0.31 16.72 -23.22
CA PHE A 480 0.73 16.48 -22.20
C PHE A 480 0.20 15.88 -20.90
N ASN A 481 -0.94 16.39 -20.39
CA ASN A 481 -1.48 16.01 -19.09
C ASN A 481 -2.23 14.66 -19.10
N ARG A 482 -2.53 14.08 -20.26
CA ARG A 482 -3.38 12.87 -20.38
C ARG A 482 -2.77 11.73 -21.17
N ALA A 483 -1.94 12.01 -22.18
CA ALA A 483 -1.38 10.98 -23.05
C ALA A 483 -0.56 9.96 -22.25
N LYS A 484 -0.73 8.68 -22.60
CA LYS A 484 -0.24 7.48 -21.88
C LYS A 484 -0.60 7.47 -20.41
N GLY A 485 -1.77 7.99 -20.06
CA GLY A 485 -2.26 7.98 -18.69
C GLY A 485 -1.46 8.83 -17.71
N PHE A 486 -0.81 9.90 -18.19
CA PHE A 486 -0.03 10.84 -17.35
C PHE A 486 -0.81 11.34 -16.13
N ASN A 487 -2.14 11.46 -16.25
CA ASN A 487 -3.02 11.89 -15.16
C ASN A 487 -3.32 10.83 -14.07
N TYR A 488 -2.63 9.69 -14.00
CA TYR A 488 -2.91 8.59 -13.05
C TYR A 488 -3.09 9.05 -11.58
N HIS A 489 -2.36 10.09 -11.17
CA HIS A 489 -2.46 10.74 -9.86
C HIS A 489 -2.77 12.25 -9.95
N GLN A 490 -3.39 12.72 -11.03
CA GLN A 490 -3.73 14.14 -11.24
C GLN A 490 -5.24 14.40 -11.23
N GLY A 491 -6.02 13.61 -10.48
CA GLY A 491 -7.47 13.77 -10.39
C GLY A 491 -8.31 12.51 -10.27
N PRO A 492 -7.90 11.32 -10.76
CA PRO A 492 -8.63 10.08 -10.55
C PRO A 492 -8.84 9.78 -9.06
N GLU A 493 -9.94 9.09 -8.77
CA GLU A 493 -10.48 8.87 -7.43
C GLU A 493 -9.99 7.53 -6.88
N TRP A 494 -8.89 7.55 -6.12
CA TRP A 494 -8.28 6.36 -5.52
C TRP A 494 -9.00 5.94 -4.24
N LEU A 495 -9.19 4.63 -4.02
CA LEU A 495 -10.03 4.16 -2.91
C LEU A 495 -9.29 4.08 -1.57
N TRP A 496 -8.01 3.68 -1.55
CA TRP A 496 -7.29 3.48 -0.28
C TRP A 496 -7.11 4.75 0.59
N PRO A 497 -6.98 5.99 0.07
CA PRO A 497 -6.92 7.18 0.92
C PRO A 497 -8.25 7.49 1.64
N VAL A 498 -9.38 6.92 1.17
CA VAL A 498 -10.68 7.06 1.84
C VAL A 498 -10.65 6.47 3.24
N GLY A 499 -9.97 5.33 3.44
CA GLY A 499 -9.84 4.78 4.78
C GLY A 499 -9.07 5.72 5.71
N TYR A 500 -7.92 6.25 5.27
CA TYR A 500 -7.17 7.25 6.02
C TYR A 500 -8.00 8.51 6.35
N PHE A 501 -8.78 9.03 5.39
CA PHE A 501 -9.72 10.12 5.64
C PHE A 501 -10.75 9.81 6.72
N LEU A 502 -11.41 8.65 6.62
CA LEU A 502 -12.50 8.26 7.52
C LEU A 502 -11.97 7.98 8.94
N ARG A 503 -10.82 7.32 9.06
CA ARG A 503 -10.15 7.09 10.34
C ARG A 503 -9.71 8.42 10.97
N ALA A 504 -9.12 9.33 10.19
CA ALA A 504 -8.70 10.65 10.69
C ALA A 504 -9.91 11.49 11.16
N LYS A 505 -10.99 11.50 10.38
CA LYS A 505 -12.27 12.11 10.77
C LYS A 505 -12.78 11.55 12.09
N LEU A 506 -12.83 10.23 12.27
CA LEU A 506 -13.25 9.60 13.53
C LEU A 506 -12.34 10.03 14.69
N TYR A 507 -11.02 9.93 14.52
CA TYR A 507 -10.04 10.29 15.55
C TYR A 507 -10.24 11.74 16.03
N PHE A 508 -10.19 12.72 15.12
CA PHE A 508 -10.32 14.13 15.50
C PHE A 508 -11.73 14.48 15.98
N ALA A 509 -12.78 13.81 15.49
CA ALA A 509 -14.14 14.00 16.02
C ALA A 509 -14.27 13.59 17.51
N THR A 510 -13.50 12.60 17.99
CA THR A 510 -13.46 12.31 19.45
C THR A 510 -12.93 13.48 20.27
N LYS A 511 -12.00 14.28 19.71
CA LYS A 511 -11.41 15.46 20.35
C LYS A 511 -12.34 16.67 20.28
N MET A 512 -13.09 16.82 19.18
CA MET A 512 -14.10 17.87 18.99
C MET A 512 -15.35 17.70 19.88
N GLY A 513 -15.55 16.50 20.45
CA GLY A 513 -16.59 16.21 21.43
C GLY A 513 -17.78 15.41 20.87
N LYS A 514 -18.61 14.89 21.79
CA LYS A 514 -19.58 13.82 21.51
C LYS A 514 -20.52 14.11 20.32
N ARG A 515 -21.05 15.34 20.21
CA ARG A 515 -21.96 15.69 19.12
C ARG A 515 -21.28 15.53 17.75
N THR A 516 -20.08 16.06 17.60
CA THR A 516 -19.29 15.98 16.37
C THR A 516 -18.91 14.54 16.06
N TYR A 517 -18.58 13.73 17.08
CA TYR A 517 -18.36 12.30 16.93
C TYR A 517 -19.61 11.55 16.43
N ASP A 518 -20.77 11.75 17.07
CA ASP A 518 -22.04 11.11 16.67
C ASP A 518 -22.46 11.49 15.23
N GLU A 519 -22.27 12.76 14.84
CA GLU A 519 -22.47 13.24 13.47
C GLU A 519 -21.47 12.59 12.49
N THR A 520 -20.19 12.45 12.89
CA THR A 520 -19.13 11.83 12.07
C THR A 520 -19.35 10.32 11.87
N VAL A 521 -19.77 9.58 12.90
CA VAL A 521 -20.10 8.16 12.79
C VAL A 521 -21.21 7.92 11.75
N ASN A 522 -22.17 8.83 11.63
CA ASN A 522 -23.22 8.77 10.60
C ASN A 522 -22.66 9.05 9.19
N LEU A 523 -21.75 10.02 9.05
CA LEU A 523 -21.02 10.29 7.79
C LEU A 523 -20.21 9.06 7.36
N VAL A 524 -19.43 8.45 8.26
CA VAL A 524 -18.62 7.26 7.96
C VAL A 524 -19.51 6.10 7.54
N LYS A 525 -20.60 5.82 8.27
CA LYS A 525 -21.57 4.78 7.89
C LYS A 525 -22.20 5.03 6.51
N ASN A 526 -22.46 6.29 6.14
CA ASN A 526 -22.97 6.65 4.81
C ASN A 526 -21.93 6.38 3.70
N ILE A 527 -20.66 6.75 3.91
CA ILE A 527 -19.60 6.53 2.91
C ILE A 527 -19.29 5.03 2.78
N VAL A 528 -19.16 4.31 3.89
CA VAL A 528 -18.89 2.86 3.91
C VAL A 528 -20.05 2.05 3.31
N SER A 529 -21.31 2.50 3.41
CA SER A 529 -22.43 1.81 2.76
C SER A 529 -22.35 1.83 1.23
N ARG A 530 -21.74 2.86 0.62
CA ARG A 530 -21.50 2.92 -0.84
C ARG A 530 -20.50 1.86 -1.27
N HIS A 531 -19.44 1.68 -0.49
CA HIS A 531 -18.44 0.62 -0.68
C HIS A 531 -19.09 -0.77 -0.55
N ALA A 532 -19.99 -0.95 0.42
CA ALA A 532 -20.75 -2.19 0.57
C ALA A 532 -21.63 -2.50 -0.64
N VAL A 533 -22.37 -1.52 -1.14
CA VAL A 533 -23.20 -1.66 -2.35
C VAL A 533 -22.35 -1.93 -3.59
N HIS A 534 -21.15 -1.34 -3.70
CA HIS A 534 -20.23 -1.65 -4.78
C HIS A 534 -19.74 -3.10 -4.69
N LEU A 535 -19.21 -3.53 -3.54
CA LEU A 535 -18.66 -4.87 -3.32
C LEU A 535 -19.74 -5.96 -3.55
N GLU A 536 -20.97 -5.74 -3.05
CA GLU A 536 -22.11 -6.64 -3.28
C GLU A 536 -22.42 -6.81 -4.78
N ARG A 537 -22.36 -5.72 -5.57
CA ARG A 537 -22.63 -5.73 -7.01
C ARG A 537 -21.46 -6.20 -7.87
N SER A 538 -20.22 -5.97 -7.42
CA SER A 538 -19.01 -6.33 -8.15
C SER A 538 -18.98 -7.84 -8.43
N PRO A 539 -18.70 -8.28 -9.68
CA PRO A 539 -18.54 -9.70 -9.99
C PRO A 539 -17.28 -10.28 -9.34
N TRP A 540 -16.29 -9.43 -9.03
CA TRP A 540 -15.05 -9.78 -8.34
C TRP A 540 -15.21 -9.87 -6.81
N LYS A 541 -16.28 -9.31 -6.22
CA LYS A 541 -16.44 -9.16 -4.76
C LYS A 541 -15.24 -8.44 -4.11
N GLY A 542 -14.73 -7.45 -4.81
CA GLY A 542 -13.64 -6.57 -4.40
C GLY A 542 -14.03 -5.11 -4.41
N LEU A 543 -13.08 -4.26 -4.02
CA LEU A 543 -13.09 -2.83 -4.26
C LEU A 543 -11.98 -2.49 -5.27
N PRO A 544 -12.23 -1.64 -6.28
CA PRO A 544 -11.24 -1.28 -7.27
C PRO A 544 -10.09 -0.44 -6.68
N GLU A 545 -8.99 -0.36 -7.41
CA GLU A 545 -7.86 0.54 -7.12
C GLU A 545 -8.31 2.01 -7.15
N LEU A 546 -8.99 2.38 -8.24
CA LEU A 546 -9.45 3.73 -8.50
C LEU A 546 -10.74 3.76 -9.33
N THR A 547 -11.43 4.90 -9.26
CA THR A 547 -12.50 5.27 -10.18
C THR A 547 -12.09 6.51 -10.96
N ASN A 548 -12.66 6.69 -12.16
CA ASN A 548 -12.62 7.97 -12.85
C ASN A 548 -13.53 8.98 -12.12
N GLU A 549 -13.49 10.24 -12.54
CA GLU A 549 -14.20 11.35 -11.90
C GLU A 549 -15.65 11.02 -11.51
N ASN A 550 -16.04 11.41 -10.30
CA ASN A 550 -17.37 11.22 -9.77
C ASN A 550 -17.82 9.75 -9.75
N GLY A 551 -16.91 8.84 -9.40
CA GLY A 551 -17.18 7.41 -9.28
C GLY A 551 -17.45 6.68 -10.59
N GLN A 552 -17.06 7.27 -11.74
CA GLN A 552 -17.16 6.59 -13.03
C GLN A 552 -16.25 5.35 -13.07
N HIS A 553 -16.70 4.30 -13.75
CA HIS A 553 -15.88 3.11 -13.96
C HIS A 553 -14.62 3.46 -14.75
N CYS A 554 -13.48 2.91 -14.34
CA CYS A 554 -12.22 3.04 -15.06
C CYS A 554 -11.80 1.66 -15.58
N PRO A 555 -11.78 1.42 -16.91
CA PRO A 555 -11.46 0.11 -17.48
C PRO A 555 -9.98 -0.29 -17.32
N PHE A 556 -9.13 0.63 -16.84
CA PHE A 556 -7.72 0.39 -16.54
C PHE A 556 -7.44 0.20 -15.05
N SER A 557 -8.44 0.38 -14.17
CA SER A 557 -8.28 0.10 -12.74
C SER A 557 -8.17 -1.40 -12.51
N CYS A 558 -7.35 -1.84 -11.56
CA CYS A 558 -7.55 -3.15 -10.98
C CYS A 558 -8.95 -3.19 -10.32
N GLU A 559 -9.75 -4.22 -10.61
CA GLU A 559 -11.15 -4.36 -10.13
C GLU A 559 -11.25 -4.85 -8.68
N CYS A 560 -10.16 -5.40 -8.15
CA CYS A 560 -10.02 -5.75 -6.75
C CYS A 560 -8.61 -5.38 -6.32
N GLN A 561 -8.46 -4.51 -5.32
CA GLN A 561 -7.16 -3.99 -4.91
C GLN A 561 -7.02 -4.08 -3.38
N ALA A 562 -5.84 -4.54 -2.93
CA ALA A 562 -5.62 -4.98 -1.56
C ALA A 562 -5.68 -3.83 -0.52
N SER A 563 -5.07 -2.67 -0.79
CA SER A 563 -5.06 -1.53 0.16
C SER A 563 -6.41 -0.81 0.22
N ALA A 564 -7.20 -0.79 -0.86
CA ALA A 564 -8.57 -0.31 -0.88
C ALA A 564 -9.47 -1.15 0.05
N MET A 565 -9.32 -2.48 0.05
CA MET A 565 -10.05 -3.35 0.98
C MET A 565 -9.51 -3.28 2.41
N ALA A 566 -8.19 -3.20 2.59
CA ALA A 566 -7.54 -3.09 3.91
C ALA A 566 -7.99 -1.85 4.68
N THR A 567 -7.85 -0.68 4.07
CA THR A 567 -8.09 0.62 4.72
C THR A 567 -9.57 0.84 5.07
N ILE A 568 -10.52 0.25 4.32
CA ILE A 568 -11.94 0.24 4.68
C ILE A 568 -12.24 -0.78 5.79
N LEU A 569 -11.52 -1.90 5.85
CA LEU A 569 -11.61 -2.86 6.96
C LEU A 569 -11.09 -2.24 8.27
N GLU A 570 -10.05 -1.43 8.21
CA GLU A 570 -9.52 -0.65 9.35
C GLU A 570 -10.54 0.39 9.86
N VAL A 571 -11.23 1.11 8.97
CA VAL A 571 -12.34 2.01 9.36
C VAL A 571 -13.43 1.26 10.13
N LEU A 572 -13.74 0.04 9.73
CA LEU A 572 -14.73 -0.81 10.40
C LEU A 572 -14.22 -1.39 11.72
N TYR A 573 -12.91 -1.40 11.97
CA TYR A 573 -12.28 -1.83 13.21
C TYR A 573 -12.16 -0.70 14.24
N ASP A 574 -11.97 0.54 13.76
CA ASP A 574 -11.97 1.76 14.59
C ASP A 574 -13.39 2.21 15.03
N LEU A 575 -14.46 1.59 14.49
CA LEU A 575 -15.89 1.86 14.74
C LEU A 575 -16.53 0.92 15.78
#